data_AF-A0A2X3H4K2-F1
#
_entry.id   AF-A0A2X3H4K2-F1
#
_cell.length_a   1.000
_cell.length_b   1.000
_cell.length_c   1.000
_cell.angle_alpha   90.00
_cell.angle_beta   90.00
_cell.angle_gamma   90.00
#
_symmetry.space_group_name_H-M   'P 1'
#
loop_
_entity.id
_entity.type
_entity.pdbx_description
1 polymer ?
#
loop_
_entity_poly.entity_id
_entity_poly.type
_entity_poly.pdbx_seq_one_letter_code
_entity_poly.pdbx_strand_id
1 'polypeptide(L)'
;MNVLDVENPQHRALAATRLLSKMPTIAAMSYKYTIEQPAAYPRNDLSYAGNFLQMLFAIPAEKYVLNPVIEQAMNQILVLHADHGQCASTTTVRAAGSSGANLFACVAARAGVAVGGRCMAEQMNRACECWRRLKASIRFRRFCARRSAIRRHFAGWVLATRANRHRDPRADILA
;
A
#
# COMPACT_ATOMS: atom_id res chain seq x y z
N MET A 1 -19.20 6.96 -23.79
CA MET A 1 -18.00 6.14 -24.11
C MET A 1 -17.87 5.04 -23.08
N ASN A 2 -18.16 3.80 -23.47
CA ASN A 2 -18.01 2.62 -22.61
C ASN A 2 -16.50 2.37 -22.42
N VAL A 3 -15.99 2.28 -21.19
CA VAL A 3 -14.55 2.07 -20.90
C VAL A 3 -14.26 0.64 -20.40
N LEU A 4 -15.28 -0.22 -20.43
CA LEU A 4 -15.25 -1.51 -19.76
C LEU A 4 -14.98 -2.69 -20.71
N ASP A 5 -14.85 -2.43 -22.01
CA ASP A 5 -14.48 -3.47 -22.97
C ASP A 5 -13.03 -3.91 -22.75
N VAL A 6 -12.85 -5.18 -22.41
CA VAL A 6 -11.55 -5.78 -22.12
C VAL A 6 -10.80 -6.12 -23.40
N GLU A 7 -11.49 -6.34 -24.51
CA GLU A 7 -10.87 -6.70 -25.80
C GLU A 7 -10.25 -5.48 -26.47
N ASN A 8 -10.85 -4.29 -26.27
CA ASN A 8 -10.38 -3.05 -26.86
C ASN A 8 -9.11 -2.51 -26.16
N PRO A 9 -7.97 -2.37 -26.88
CA PRO A 9 -6.72 -1.88 -26.29
C PRO A 9 -6.80 -0.44 -25.77
N GLN A 10 -7.59 0.43 -26.40
CA GLN A 10 -7.77 1.82 -25.97
C GLN A 10 -8.54 1.89 -24.64
N HIS A 11 -9.55 1.03 -24.47
CA HIS A 11 -10.32 0.96 -23.23
C HIS A 11 -9.46 0.41 -22.08
N ARG A 12 -8.63 -0.61 -22.33
CA ARG A 12 -7.66 -1.10 -21.34
C ARG A 12 -6.70 -0.01 -20.87
N ALA A 13 -6.11 0.75 -21.80
CA ALA A 13 -5.20 1.84 -21.48
C ALA A 13 -5.89 2.95 -20.67
N LEU A 14 -7.09 3.38 -21.10
CA LEU A 14 -7.86 4.40 -20.42
C LEU A 14 -8.30 3.97 -19.01
N ALA A 15 -8.73 2.70 -18.86
CA ALA A 15 -9.09 2.14 -17.56
C ALA A 15 -7.88 2.10 -16.62
N ALA A 16 -6.70 1.69 -17.11
CA ALA A 16 -5.46 1.66 -16.33
C ALA A 16 -5.06 3.07 -15.86
N THR A 17 -5.09 4.08 -16.75
CA THR A 17 -4.78 5.47 -16.39
C THR A 17 -5.78 6.03 -15.37
N ARG A 18 -7.07 5.74 -15.53
CA ARG A 18 -8.11 6.15 -14.56
C ARG A 18 -7.90 5.50 -13.20
N LEU A 19 -7.50 4.24 -13.19
CA LEU A 19 -7.23 3.51 -11.97
C LEU A 19 -6.02 4.07 -11.24
N LEU A 20 -4.91 4.29 -11.94
CA LEU A 20 -3.69 4.86 -11.36
C LEU A 20 -3.91 6.28 -10.82
N SER A 21 -4.64 7.12 -11.57
CA SER A 21 -4.94 8.51 -11.14
C SER A 21 -5.90 8.60 -9.96
N LYS A 22 -6.91 7.72 -9.88
CA LYS A 22 -7.95 7.78 -8.83
C LYS A 22 -7.59 7.01 -7.55
N MET A 23 -6.66 6.05 -7.61
CA MET A 23 -6.31 5.22 -6.45
C MET A 23 -5.84 6.05 -5.23
N PRO A 24 -4.93 7.03 -5.37
CA PRO A 24 -4.48 7.84 -4.23
C PRO A 24 -5.60 8.68 -3.63
N THR A 25 -6.49 9.22 -4.48
CA THR A 25 -7.63 10.02 -4.04
C THR A 25 -8.61 9.18 -3.22
N ILE A 26 -8.95 7.98 -3.68
CA ILE A 26 -9.84 7.06 -2.93
C ILE A 26 -9.19 6.67 -1.60
N ALA A 27 -7.90 6.32 -1.61
CA ALA A 27 -7.18 5.95 -0.40
C ALA A 27 -7.13 7.10 0.64
N ALA A 28 -6.85 8.32 0.19
CA ALA A 28 -6.82 9.49 1.07
C ALA A 28 -8.22 9.85 1.61
N MET A 29 -9.26 9.75 0.77
CA MET A 29 -10.65 9.93 1.20
C MET A 29 -11.07 8.91 2.26
N SER A 30 -10.70 7.64 2.08
CA SER A 30 -10.96 6.60 3.09
C SER A 30 -10.25 6.92 4.41
N TYR A 31 -9.00 7.37 4.38
CA TYR A 31 -8.29 7.78 5.59
C TYR A 31 -8.97 8.98 6.28
N LYS A 32 -9.25 10.05 5.53
CA LYS A 32 -9.94 11.24 6.05
C LYS A 32 -11.30 10.90 6.66
N TYR A 33 -12.05 9.99 6.04
CA TYR A 33 -13.30 9.48 6.57
C TYR A 33 -13.12 8.78 7.93
N THR A 34 -12.07 7.96 8.10
CA THR A 34 -11.82 7.26 9.39
C THR A 34 -11.44 8.18 10.55
N ILE A 35 -10.93 9.38 10.26
CA ILE A 35 -10.57 10.39 11.26
C ILE A 35 -11.56 11.57 11.29
N GLU A 36 -12.70 11.43 10.60
CA GLU A 36 -13.79 12.42 10.53
C GLU A 36 -13.34 13.81 10.05
N GLN A 37 -12.33 13.86 9.20
CA GLN A 37 -11.84 15.09 8.60
C GLN A 37 -12.39 15.26 7.17
N PRO A 38 -12.55 16.51 6.69
CA PRO A 38 -12.97 16.76 5.33
C PRO A 38 -11.94 16.23 4.32
N ALA A 39 -12.42 15.57 3.27
CA ALA A 39 -11.59 15.10 2.18
C ALA A 39 -11.03 16.27 1.37
N ALA A 40 -9.72 16.27 1.15
CA ALA A 40 -9.07 17.25 0.29
C ALA A 40 -9.11 16.81 -1.18
N TYR A 41 -9.33 17.77 -2.09
CA TYR A 41 -9.26 17.54 -3.52
C TYR A 41 -7.80 17.43 -4.00
N PRO A 42 -7.56 16.64 -5.07
CA PRO A 42 -6.23 16.55 -5.67
C PRO A 42 -5.81 17.89 -6.30
N ARG A 43 -4.51 18.14 -6.27
CA ARG A 43 -3.85 19.33 -6.81
C ARG A 43 -2.93 18.98 -7.96
N ASN A 44 -3.13 19.64 -9.10
CA ASN A 44 -2.38 19.39 -10.34
C ASN A 44 -0.97 19.98 -10.32
N ASP A 45 -0.70 20.92 -9.41
CA ASP A 45 0.59 21.58 -9.26
C ASP A 45 1.60 20.77 -8.42
N LEU A 46 1.15 19.68 -7.78
CA LEU A 46 1.98 18.81 -6.95
C LEU A 46 2.40 17.53 -7.68
N SER A 47 3.51 16.94 -7.23
CA SER A 47 3.94 15.61 -7.68
C SER A 47 2.96 14.52 -7.23
N TYR A 48 3.06 13.31 -7.78
CA TYR A 48 2.18 12.19 -7.40
C TYR A 48 2.25 11.88 -5.89
N ALA A 49 3.45 11.82 -5.32
CA ALA A 49 3.66 11.56 -3.89
C ALA A 49 3.26 12.77 -3.04
N GLY A 50 3.61 13.98 -3.48
CA GLY A 50 3.26 15.23 -2.78
C GLY A 50 1.76 15.47 -2.73
N ASN A 51 1.05 15.23 -3.83
CA ASN A 51 -0.40 15.30 -3.91
C ASN A 51 -1.06 14.28 -2.96
N PHE A 52 -0.53 13.05 -2.89
CA PHE A 52 -1.05 12.04 -1.97
C PHE A 52 -0.88 12.45 -0.50
N LEU A 53 0.30 12.95 -0.12
CA LEU A 53 0.57 13.45 1.24
C LEU A 53 -0.31 14.65 1.60
N GLN A 54 -0.49 15.59 0.66
CA GLN A 54 -1.39 16.71 0.82
C GLN A 54 -2.83 16.24 1.05
N MET A 55 -3.33 15.28 0.27
CA MET A 55 -4.69 14.77 0.44
C MET A 55 -4.88 14.04 1.78
N LEU A 56 -3.84 13.40 2.31
CA LEU A 56 -3.89 12.70 3.60
C LEU A 56 -3.89 13.66 4.80
N PHE A 57 -3.00 14.64 4.81
CA PHE A 57 -2.70 15.41 6.03
C PHE A 57 -3.17 16.85 6.01
N ALA A 58 -3.46 17.44 4.84
CA ALA A 58 -3.95 18.81 4.80
C ALA A 58 -5.31 18.93 5.53
N ILE A 59 -5.47 20.04 6.25
CA ILE A 59 -6.72 20.42 6.91
C ILE A 59 -7.11 21.82 6.43
N PRO A 60 -8.40 22.19 6.39
CA PRO A 60 -8.82 23.51 5.93
C PRO A 60 -8.35 24.66 6.82
N ALA A 61 -8.00 24.37 8.07
CA ALA A 61 -7.62 25.38 9.06
C ALA A 61 -6.25 26.02 8.79
N GLU A 62 -5.36 25.36 8.05
CA GLU A 62 -4.02 25.87 7.80
C GLU A 62 -3.46 25.44 6.43
N LYS A 63 -2.50 26.20 5.92
CA LYS A 63 -1.83 25.86 4.67
C LYS A 63 -0.87 24.71 4.92
N TYR A 64 -1.14 23.56 4.30
CA TYR A 64 -0.23 22.43 4.32
C TYR A 64 1.06 22.75 3.55
N VAL A 65 2.21 22.63 4.24
CA VAL A 65 3.54 22.80 3.64
C VAL A 65 4.17 21.42 3.51
N LEU A 66 4.50 21.05 2.27
CA LEU A 66 5.10 19.76 1.97
C LEU A 66 6.57 19.74 2.42
N ASN A 67 6.97 18.71 3.16
CA ASN A 67 8.38 18.49 3.48
C ASN A 67 9.02 17.65 2.36
N PRO A 68 10.07 18.15 1.66
CA PRO A 68 10.69 17.44 0.54
C PRO A 68 11.28 16.07 0.95
N VAL A 69 11.75 15.92 2.19
CA VAL A 69 12.27 14.65 2.69
C VAL A 69 11.16 13.60 2.82
N ILE A 70 10.00 14.01 3.31
CA ILE A 70 8.83 13.13 3.47
C ILE A 70 8.24 12.78 2.09
N GLU A 71 8.22 13.74 1.17
CA GLU A 71 7.81 13.51 -0.22
C GLU A 71 8.69 12.45 -0.90
N GLN A 72 10.01 12.59 -0.78
CA GLN A 72 10.95 11.65 -1.36
C GLN A 72 10.81 10.25 -0.74
N ALA A 73 10.69 10.17 0.59
CA ALA A 73 10.46 8.90 1.27
C ALA A 73 9.14 8.24 0.84
N MET A 74 8.06 9.02 0.68
CA MET A 74 6.78 8.52 0.19
C MET A 74 6.89 8.01 -1.25
N ASN A 75 7.62 8.73 -2.12
CA ASN A 75 7.86 8.29 -3.48
C ASN A 75 8.62 6.95 -3.52
N GLN A 76 9.67 6.80 -2.70
CA GLN A 76 10.39 5.53 -2.58
C GLN A 76 9.48 4.39 -2.10
N ILE A 77 8.64 4.63 -1.09
CA ILE A 77 7.68 3.63 -0.60
C ILE A 77 6.76 3.18 -1.74
N LEU A 78 6.19 4.11 -2.51
CA LEU A 78 5.31 3.80 -3.63
C LEU A 78 6.01 2.99 -4.72
N VAL A 79 7.24 3.37 -5.09
CA VAL A 79 8.05 2.65 -6.09
C VAL A 79 8.39 1.23 -5.63
N LEU A 80 8.82 1.06 -4.37
CA LEU A 80 9.17 -0.25 -3.81
C LEU A 80 7.99 -1.22 -3.69
N HIS A 81 6.77 -0.67 -3.61
CA HIS A 81 5.52 -1.42 -3.51
C HIS A 81 4.79 -1.55 -4.85
N ALA A 82 5.35 -1.00 -5.95
CA ALA A 82 4.70 -0.97 -7.24
C ALA A 82 4.40 -2.38 -7.78
N ASP A 83 5.34 -3.32 -7.64
CA ASP A 83 5.11 -4.73 -7.98
C ASP A 83 5.94 -5.68 -7.11
N HIS A 84 5.45 -6.92 -7.00
CA HIS A 84 6.13 -8.01 -6.31
C HIS A 84 5.96 -9.35 -7.03
N GLY A 85 5.97 -9.34 -8.37
CA GLY A 85 5.82 -10.55 -9.17
C GLY A 85 4.53 -11.32 -8.86
N GLN A 86 4.62 -12.66 -8.82
CA GLN A 86 3.46 -13.54 -8.62
C GLN A 86 3.15 -13.77 -7.14
N CYS A 87 2.74 -12.70 -6.45
CA CYS A 87 2.17 -12.79 -5.11
C CYS A 87 0.68 -13.17 -5.18
N ALA A 88 0.10 -13.58 -4.05
CA ALA A 88 -1.30 -14.03 -3.98
C ALA A 88 -2.28 -13.03 -4.60
N SER A 89 -2.11 -11.72 -4.35
CA SER A 89 -2.99 -10.69 -4.88
C SER A 89 -2.83 -10.48 -6.39
N THR A 90 -1.61 -10.57 -6.94
CA THR A 90 -1.38 -10.53 -8.40
C THR A 90 -1.98 -11.76 -9.08
N THR A 91 -1.85 -12.96 -8.50
CA THR A 91 -2.47 -14.18 -9.03
C THR A 91 -3.99 -14.07 -9.08
N THR A 92 -4.63 -13.49 -8.05
CA THR A 92 -6.08 -13.25 -8.05
C THR A 92 -6.52 -12.33 -9.19
N VAL A 93 -5.76 -11.25 -9.48
CA VAL A 93 -6.05 -10.36 -10.62
C VAL A 93 -5.97 -11.12 -11.94
N ARG A 94 -4.96 -11.96 -12.12
CA ARG A 94 -4.79 -12.73 -13.37
C ARG A 94 -5.89 -13.76 -13.55
N ALA A 95 -6.28 -14.44 -12.47
CA ALA A 95 -7.39 -15.39 -12.49
C ALA A 95 -8.71 -14.68 -12.83
N ALA A 96 -9.06 -13.60 -12.12
CA ALA A 96 -10.27 -12.82 -12.38
C ALA A 96 -10.26 -12.19 -13.80
N GLY A 97 -9.11 -11.67 -14.25
CA GLY A 97 -8.99 -11.09 -15.59
C GLY A 97 -9.18 -12.12 -16.70
N SER A 98 -8.75 -13.36 -16.48
CA SER A 98 -8.90 -14.44 -17.48
C SER A 98 -10.35 -14.81 -17.78
N SER A 99 -11.29 -14.51 -16.87
CA SER A 99 -12.73 -14.71 -17.11
C SER A 99 -13.38 -13.55 -17.86
N GLY A 100 -12.61 -12.57 -18.37
CA GLY A 100 -13.14 -11.38 -19.03
C GLY A 100 -13.71 -10.33 -18.07
N ALA A 101 -13.39 -10.40 -16.77
CA ALA A 101 -13.85 -9.41 -15.81
C ALA A 101 -13.22 -8.04 -16.07
N ASN A 102 -14.00 -6.98 -15.85
CA ASN A 102 -13.50 -5.61 -16.04
C ASN A 102 -12.35 -5.28 -15.06
N LEU A 103 -11.47 -4.36 -15.47
CA LEU A 103 -10.26 -4.02 -14.72
C LEU A 103 -10.55 -3.54 -13.29
N PHE A 104 -11.62 -2.77 -13.09
CA PHE A 104 -11.96 -2.22 -11.77
C PHE A 104 -12.37 -3.34 -10.79
N ALA A 105 -13.15 -4.33 -11.25
CA ALA A 105 -13.54 -5.49 -10.47
C ALA A 105 -12.33 -6.36 -10.12
N CYS A 106 -11.42 -6.58 -11.07
CA CYS A 106 -10.18 -7.32 -10.84
C CYS A 106 -9.31 -6.65 -9.76
N VAL A 107 -9.21 -5.32 -9.77
CA VAL A 107 -8.45 -4.58 -8.75
C VAL A 107 -9.17 -4.53 -7.40
N ALA A 108 -10.50 -4.49 -7.38
CA ALA A 108 -11.26 -4.64 -6.14
C ALA A 108 -11.03 -6.01 -5.48
N ALA A 109 -11.03 -7.10 -6.27
CA ALA A 109 -10.69 -8.43 -5.79
C ALA A 109 -9.24 -8.51 -5.27
N ARG A 110 -8.29 -7.87 -5.96
CA ARG A 110 -6.90 -7.72 -5.50
C ARG A 110 -6.84 -7.08 -4.12
N ALA A 111 -7.55 -5.97 -3.93
CA ALA A 111 -7.56 -5.21 -2.68
C ALA A 111 -8.10 -6.07 -1.53
N GLY A 112 -9.18 -6.83 -1.77
CA GLY A 112 -9.72 -7.77 -0.79
C GLY A 112 -8.71 -8.82 -0.33
N VAL A 113 -7.93 -9.40 -1.25
CA VAL A 113 -6.89 -10.40 -0.92
C VAL A 113 -5.64 -9.77 -0.29
N ALA A 114 -5.30 -8.53 -0.67
CA ALA A 114 -4.14 -7.82 -0.13
C ALA A 114 -4.35 -7.34 1.32
N VAL A 115 -5.59 -6.93 1.62
CA VAL A 115 -6.00 -6.45 2.95
C VAL A 115 -6.44 -7.61 3.85
N GLY A 116 -7.17 -8.58 3.29
CA GLY A 116 -7.69 -9.74 4.03
C GLY A 116 -6.66 -10.86 4.24
N GLY A 117 -6.84 -11.65 5.30
CA GLY A 117 -6.05 -12.84 5.58
C GLY A 117 -4.62 -12.55 6.04
N ARG A 118 -3.72 -13.55 5.94
CA ARG A 118 -2.30 -13.42 6.32
C ARG A 118 -1.46 -12.79 5.21
N CYS A 119 -1.97 -11.75 4.57
CA CYS A 119 -1.35 -11.07 3.43
C CYS A 119 -0.71 -9.74 3.85
N MET A 120 -0.26 -8.95 2.88
CA MET A 120 0.71 -7.86 3.04
C MET A 120 0.29 -6.79 4.07
N ALA A 121 -0.96 -6.30 4.03
CA ALA A 121 -1.39 -5.22 4.91
C ALA A 121 -1.51 -5.67 6.39
N GLU A 122 -2.06 -6.86 6.61
CA GLU A 122 -2.17 -7.45 7.95
C GLU A 122 -0.79 -7.72 8.56
N GLN A 123 0.17 -8.17 7.75
CA GLN A 123 1.56 -8.34 8.17
C GLN A 123 2.21 -7.02 8.59
N MET A 124 1.97 -5.92 7.85
CA MET A 124 2.43 -4.58 8.23
C MET A 124 1.82 -4.13 9.57
N ASN A 125 0.50 -4.29 9.73
CA ASN A 125 -0.21 -3.90 10.95
C ASN A 125 0.31 -4.66 12.18
N ARG A 126 0.53 -5.98 12.05
CA ARG A 126 1.09 -6.81 13.11
C ARG A 126 2.51 -6.41 13.47
N ALA A 127 3.34 -6.05 12.49
CA ALA A 127 4.69 -5.56 12.75
C ALA A 127 4.64 -4.25 13.54
N CYS A 128 3.80 -3.30 13.14
CA CYS A 128 3.58 -2.03 13.86
C CYS A 128 3.06 -2.24 15.28
N GLU A 129 2.09 -3.14 15.47
CA GLU A 129 1.54 -3.45 16.79
C GLU A 129 2.60 -4.09 17.69
N CYS A 130 3.38 -5.03 17.15
CA CYS A 130 4.50 -5.63 17.85
C CYS A 130 5.53 -4.56 18.27
N TRP A 131 5.88 -3.64 17.38
CA TRP A 131 6.76 -2.50 17.67
C TRP A 131 6.20 -1.58 18.77
N ARG A 132 4.90 -1.26 18.73
CA ARG A 132 4.25 -0.46 19.79
C ARG A 132 4.32 -1.16 21.15
N ARG A 133 4.06 -2.46 21.19
CA ARG A 133 4.18 -3.28 22.41
C ARG A 133 5.61 -3.32 22.93
N LEU A 134 6.60 -3.40 22.02
CA LEU A 134 8.01 -3.39 22.39
C LEU A 134 8.45 -2.04 22.98
N LYS A 135 8.03 -0.92 22.39
CA LYS A 135 8.28 0.42 22.94
C LYS A 135 7.69 0.61 24.35
N ALA A 136 6.53 0.01 24.62
CA ALA A 136 5.90 0.05 25.94
C ALA A 136 6.61 -0.85 26.98
N SER A 137 7.48 -1.78 26.55
CA SER A 137 8.16 -2.71 27.44
C SER A 137 9.65 -2.38 27.58
N ILE A 138 10.14 -2.24 28.81
CA ILE A 138 11.59 -2.13 29.11
C ILE A 138 12.35 -3.44 28.75
N ARG A 139 11.64 -4.49 28.32
CA ARG A 139 12.13 -5.87 28.17
C ARG A 139 12.43 -6.26 26.72
N PHE A 140 12.95 -5.35 25.90
CA PHE A 140 13.35 -5.64 24.51
C PHE A 140 14.23 -6.90 24.40
N ARG A 141 15.26 -7.02 25.24
CA ARG A 141 16.16 -8.20 25.27
C ARG A 141 15.44 -9.51 25.59
N ARG A 142 14.43 -9.49 26.46
CA ARG A 142 13.65 -10.67 26.89
C ARG A 142 12.68 -11.14 25.80
N PHE A 143 12.19 -10.21 24.98
CA PHE A 143 11.38 -10.53 23.80
C PHE A 143 12.23 -11.15 22.69
N CYS A 144 13.41 -10.58 22.42
CA CYS A 144 14.34 -11.13 21.43
C CYS A 144 14.83 -12.55 21.76
N ALA A 145 14.95 -12.89 23.06
CA ALA A 145 15.37 -14.22 23.50
C ALA A 145 14.33 -15.33 23.21
N ARG A 146 13.05 -15.00 23.02
CA ARG A 146 12.00 -15.98 22.66
C ARG A 146 11.99 -16.21 21.14
N ARG A 147 12.88 -17.07 20.66
CA ARG A 147 12.97 -17.50 19.24
C ARG A 147 11.63 -17.98 18.66
N SER A 148 10.78 -18.63 19.46
CA SER A 148 9.45 -19.10 19.04
C SER A 148 8.43 -17.97 18.85
N ALA A 149 8.54 -16.88 19.63
CA ALA A 149 7.69 -15.69 19.51
C ALA A 149 8.08 -14.86 18.28
N ILE A 150 9.38 -14.71 18.01
CA ILE A 150 9.90 -14.07 16.80
C ILE A 150 9.38 -14.80 15.55
N ARG A 151 9.49 -16.12 15.49
CA ARG A 151 9.04 -16.86 14.30
C ARG A 151 7.51 -16.83 14.09
N ARG A 152 6.70 -16.69 15.15
CA ARG A 152 5.23 -16.60 15.03
C ARG A 152 4.72 -15.19 14.78
N HIS A 153 5.40 -14.16 15.29
CA HIS A 153 5.01 -12.76 15.14
C HIS A 153 5.71 -12.04 13.97
N PHE A 154 6.88 -12.54 13.55
CA PHE A 154 7.69 -11.93 12.50
C PHE A 154 7.93 -12.83 11.28
N ALA A 155 7.37 -14.05 11.24
CA ALA A 155 7.21 -14.76 9.97
C ALA A 155 6.24 -13.95 9.12
N GLY A 156 6.79 -13.15 8.21
CA GLY A 156 6.00 -12.23 7.42
C GLY A 156 6.28 -10.74 7.64
N TRP A 157 7.50 -10.34 8.03
CA TRP A 157 7.87 -8.94 7.77
C TRP A 157 7.63 -8.64 6.30
N VAL A 158 7.12 -7.43 6.02
CA VAL A 158 6.57 -7.02 4.71
C VAL A 158 7.51 -7.25 3.52
N LEU A 159 8.80 -7.36 3.81
CA LEU A 159 9.87 -7.60 2.85
C LEU A 159 10.51 -9.01 3.01
N ALA A 160 10.33 -9.68 4.14
CA ALA A 160 10.77 -11.06 4.34
C ALA A 160 9.77 -12.05 3.70
N THR A 161 9.91 -12.27 2.40
CA THR A 161 9.07 -13.21 1.65
C THR A 161 9.71 -14.59 1.53
N ARG A 162 8.91 -15.64 1.23
CA ARG A 162 9.43 -16.98 0.89
C ARG A 162 10.40 -16.98 -0.30
N ALA A 163 10.33 -15.95 -1.15
CA ALA A 163 11.23 -15.80 -2.30
C ALA A 163 12.64 -15.36 -1.87
N ASN A 164 12.75 -14.55 -0.82
CA ASN A 164 14.02 -14.02 -0.33
C ASN A 164 14.62 -14.96 0.72
N ARG A 165 15.61 -15.77 0.32
CA ARG A 165 16.28 -16.73 1.23
C ARG A 165 17.16 -16.06 2.29
N HIS A 166 17.71 -14.88 2.00
CA HIS A 166 18.72 -14.23 2.85
C HIS A 166 18.32 -12.81 3.28
N ARG A 167 17.99 -11.93 2.34
CA ARG A 167 17.64 -10.53 2.58
C ARG A 167 16.70 -10.04 1.49
N ASP A 168 15.85 -9.06 1.79
CA ASP A 168 15.07 -8.37 0.76
C ASP A 168 15.87 -7.19 0.20
N PRO A 169 16.15 -7.15 -1.11
CA PRO A 169 16.88 -6.03 -1.71
C PRO A 169 16.15 -4.68 -1.56
N ARG A 170 14.83 -4.67 -1.40
CA ARG A 170 14.03 -3.44 -1.21
C ARG A 170 14.20 -2.83 0.17
N ALA A 171 14.54 -3.65 1.17
CA ALA A 171 14.80 -3.18 2.52
C ALA A 171 16.08 -2.32 2.56
N ASP A 172 17.01 -2.56 1.65
CA ASP A 172 18.31 -1.86 1.60
C ASP A 172 18.18 -0.46 1.02
N ILE A 173 17.15 -0.22 0.21
CA ILE A 173 16.84 1.10 -0.35
C ILE A 173 16.18 2.01 0.70
N LEU A 174 15.59 1.41 1.75
CA LEU A 174 14.93 2.12 2.85
C LEU A 174 15.84 2.34 4.07
N ALA A 175 17.05 1.77 4.07
CA ALA A 175 18.01 1.82 5.17
C ALA A 175 18.98 2.99 5.01
#